data_AF-A0A1A3QEU8-F1
#
_entry.id   AF-A0A1A3QEU8-F1
#
_cell.length_a   1.000
_cell.length_b   1.000
_cell.length_c   1.000
_cell.angle_alpha   90.00
_cell.angle_beta   90.00
_cell.angle_gamma   90.00
#
_symmetry.space_group_name_H-M   'P 1'
#
loop_
_entity.id
_entity.type
_entity.pdbx_description
1 polymer ?
#
loop_
_entity_poly.entity_id
_entity_poly.type
_entity_poly.pdbx_seq_one_letter_code
_entity_poly.pdbx_strand_id
1 'polypeptide(L)'
;MTSSVGFHSGELAVQRQAGVEAEAARLAAMVGRGELRAGMAAFLSEVTIAAVTARDRSGRLWTSPLLGPPGFLRATSPTTLRIDGELPSADPLHGLPSGQQVGVIAMNFLTRRRARVNGRLSCTGAGVLTVDVDQAYGNCPQYIHQRRVRAGDASVDDRARLYSGKALRPKDIRLIEAADTFFLGTTHPTAGSDASHRGGPAGFVRVADRRPWWPDYPGNNMFNSFGNLAADPSAALLFVDFRAGATLQLSGQATVRWDDRGGADADTGRRVEFTPEWVITTAIPALGEADPAP
;
A
#
# COMPACT_ATOMS: atom_id res chain seq x y z
N MET A 1 -2.55 3.79 28.88
CA MET A 1 -1.70 2.91 28.06
C MET A 1 -0.85 3.81 27.18
N THR A 2 0.44 3.94 27.51
CA THR A 2 1.39 4.85 26.87
C THR A 2 1.68 4.36 25.44
N SER A 3 1.13 5.01 24.41
CA SER A 3 1.52 4.75 23.03
C SER A 3 2.98 5.16 22.87
N SER A 4 3.87 4.21 22.57
CA SER A 4 5.29 4.49 22.40
C SER A 4 5.50 5.48 21.25
N VAL A 5 6.15 6.60 21.55
CA VAL A 5 6.69 7.50 20.52
C VAL A 5 7.87 6.78 19.87
N GLY A 6 7.81 6.53 18.56
CA GLY A 6 8.89 5.92 17.79
C GLY A 6 8.51 4.58 17.16
N PHE A 7 9.52 3.79 16.81
CA PHE A 7 9.36 2.48 16.16
C PHE A 7 8.73 1.43 17.09
N HIS A 8 7.93 0.53 16.53
CA HIS A 8 7.41 -0.61 17.28
C HIS A 8 8.43 -1.77 17.35
N SER A 9 8.13 -2.78 18.17
CA SER A 9 9.06 -3.88 18.48
C SER A 9 9.57 -4.63 17.24
N GLY A 10 8.70 -4.88 16.26
CA GLY A 10 9.07 -5.53 15.00
C GLY A 10 10.07 -4.71 14.17
N GLU A 11 9.85 -3.41 14.04
CA GLU A 11 10.77 -2.50 13.34
C GLU A 11 12.14 -2.49 14.03
N LEU A 12 12.17 -2.36 15.36
CA LEU A 12 13.41 -2.39 16.14
C LEU A 12 14.17 -3.71 15.98
N ALA A 13 13.46 -4.85 15.94
CA ALA A 13 14.08 -6.15 15.73
C ALA A 13 14.74 -6.25 14.35
N VAL A 14 14.05 -5.80 13.30
CA VAL A 14 14.59 -5.80 11.93
C VAL A 14 15.74 -4.80 11.78
N GLN A 15 15.65 -3.62 12.39
CA GLN A 15 16.73 -2.61 12.38
C GLN A 15 18.00 -3.15 13.02
N ARG A 16 17.88 -3.87 14.15
CA ARG A 16 19.00 -4.54 14.82
C ARG A 16 19.60 -5.63 13.93
N GLN A 17 18.77 -6.47 13.33
CA GLN A 17 19.22 -7.52 12.43
C GLN A 17 19.92 -6.96 11.17
N ALA A 18 19.46 -5.82 10.67
CA ALA A 18 20.08 -5.12 9.56
C ALA A 18 21.31 -4.28 9.94
N GLY A 19 21.58 -4.08 11.23
CA GLY A 19 22.71 -3.29 11.74
C GLY A 19 22.59 -1.78 11.50
N VAL A 20 21.37 -1.24 11.41
CA VAL A 20 21.11 0.19 11.10
C VAL A 20 20.34 0.94 12.19
N GLU A 21 20.44 0.47 13.44
CA GLU A 21 19.73 1.05 14.58
C GLU A 21 20.03 2.54 14.76
N ALA A 22 21.29 2.96 14.57
CA ALA A 22 21.72 4.34 14.75
C ALA A 22 21.13 5.28 13.68
N GLU A 23 21.07 4.83 12.43
CA GLU A 23 20.47 5.55 11.30
C GLU A 23 18.95 5.65 11.48
N ALA A 24 18.31 4.54 11.85
CA ALA A 24 16.86 4.51 12.07
C ALA A 24 16.46 5.44 13.23
N ALA A 25 17.20 5.43 14.34
CA ALA A 25 16.90 6.27 15.51
C ALA A 25 16.80 7.77 15.18
N ARG A 26 17.58 8.27 14.21
CA ARG A 26 17.51 9.67 13.74
C ARG A 26 16.17 10.00 13.07
N LEU A 27 15.45 9.00 12.57
CA LEU A 27 14.17 9.13 11.88
C LEU A 27 12.97 8.88 12.80
N ALA A 28 13.17 8.45 14.06
CA ALA A 28 12.08 8.07 14.96
C ALA A 28 11.03 9.18 15.16
N ALA A 29 11.46 10.45 15.17
CA ALA A 29 10.56 11.61 15.28
C ALA A 29 9.60 11.75 14.07
N MET A 30 9.98 11.25 12.89
CA MET A 30 9.14 11.27 11.69
C MET A 30 8.02 10.23 11.73
N VAL A 31 8.19 9.17 12.52
CA VAL A 31 7.26 8.02 12.65
C VAL A 31 6.32 8.19 13.85
N GLY A 32 6.53 9.24 14.65
CA GLY A 32 5.67 9.58 15.78
C GLY A 32 4.24 9.92 15.35
N ARG A 33 3.40 10.28 16.34
CA ARG A 33 2.04 10.74 16.06
C ARG A 33 2.07 11.87 15.04
N GLY A 34 1.43 11.65 13.90
CA GLY A 34 1.52 12.54 12.75
C GLY A 34 0.26 13.38 12.61
N GLU A 35 0.46 14.67 12.37
CA GLU A 35 -0.62 15.59 11.98
C GLU A 35 -0.61 15.82 10.47
N LEU A 36 -1.80 15.97 9.89
CA LEU A 36 -2.05 16.43 8.54
C LEU A 36 -1.75 17.93 8.42
N ARG A 37 -0.48 18.30 8.60
CA ARG A 37 -0.01 19.69 8.46
C ARG A 37 -0.36 20.24 7.08
N ALA A 38 -0.39 21.57 6.94
CA ALA A 38 -0.83 22.27 5.72
C ALA A 38 -0.24 21.70 4.41
N GLY A 39 1.07 21.41 4.35
CA GLY A 39 1.69 20.83 3.16
C GLY A 39 1.26 19.39 2.84
N MET A 40 0.97 18.58 3.87
CA MET A 40 0.42 17.24 3.72
C MET A 40 -1.05 17.32 3.28
N ALA A 41 -1.84 18.16 3.93
CA ALA A 41 -3.25 18.38 3.57
C ALA A 41 -3.40 18.86 2.13
N ALA A 42 -2.56 19.81 1.69
CA ALA A 42 -2.53 20.28 0.30
C ALA A 42 -2.21 19.13 -0.67
N PHE A 43 -1.16 18.35 -0.40
CA PHE A 43 -0.82 17.18 -1.22
C PHE A 43 -1.96 16.17 -1.33
N LEU A 44 -2.60 15.82 -0.20
CA LEU A 44 -3.73 14.88 -0.20
C LEU A 44 -4.90 15.41 -1.03
N SER A 45 -5.15 16.72 -1.02
CA SER A 45 -6.21 17.31 -1.84
C SER A 45 -5.92 17.32 -3.35
N GLU A 46 -4.67 17.12 -3.78
CA GLU A 46 -4.29 17.10 -5.19
C GLU A 46 -4.31 15.69 -5.82
N VAL A 47 -4.20 14.64 -5.01
CA VAL A 47 -4.10 13.27 -5.56
C VAL A 47 -5.44 12.79 -6.10
N THR A 48 -5.36 11.90 -7.09
CA THR A 48 -6.52 11.23 -7.71
C THR A 48 -6.50 9.71 -7.50
N ILE A 49 -5.42 9.20 -6.92
CA ILE A 49 -5.22 7.78 -6.64
C ILE A 49 -4.57 7.58 -5.28
N ALA A 50 -5.13 6.63 -4.54
CA ALA A 50 -4.58 6.10 -3.31
C ALA A 50 -4.84 4.60 -3.22
N ALA A 51 -4.29 3.95 -2.21
CA ALA A 51 -4.67 2.61 -1.82
C ALA A 51 -4.90 2.55 -0.31
N VAL A 52 -5.88 1.75 0.12
CA VAL A 52 -6.18 1.49 1.53
C VAL A 52 -5.93 0.02 1.85
N THR A 53 -5.22 -0.22 2.93
CA THR A 53 -5.01 -1.54 3.53
C THR A 53 -5.90 -1.67 4.76
N ALA A 54 -6.75 -2.70 4.78
CA ALA A 54 -7.65 -3.01 5.89
C ALA A 54 -7.98 -4.51 5.93
N ARG A 55 -8.65 -4.96 6.99
CA ARG A 55 -9.22 -6.30 7.06
C ARG A 55 -10.69 -6.30 6.61
N ASP A 56 -11.05 -7.28 5.79
CA ASP A 56 -12.45 -7.55 5.44
C ASP A 56 -13.23 -8.12 6.64
N ARG A 57 -14.53 -8.38 6.47
CA ARG A 57 -15.39 -8.95 7.52
C ARG A 57 -14.98 -10.35 7.99
N SER A 58 -14.22 -11.08 7.17
CA SER A 58 -13.64 -12.38 7.51
C SER A 58 -12.26 -12.26 8.16
N GLY A 59 -11.77 -11.04 8.38
CA GLY A 59 -10.47 -10.76 8.97
C GLY A 59 -9.30 -10.85 7.99
N ARG A 60 -9.52 -11.04 6.69
CA ARG A 60 -8.43 -11.13 5.70
C ARG A 60 -7.90 -9.75 5.37
N LEU A 61 -6.59 -9.61 5.35
CA LEU A 61 -5.94 -8.35 4.97
C LEU A 61 -6.02 -8.16 3.45
N TRP A 62 -6.48 -7.01 3.01
CA TRP A 62 -6.53 -6.61 1.61
C TRP A 62 -5.97 -5.21 1.45
N THR A 63 -5.46 -4.92 0.26
CA THR A 63 -5.14 -3.56 -0.18
C THR A 63 -6.01 -3.25 -1.40
N SER A 64 -6.77 -2.16 -1.34
CA SER A 64 -7.75 -1.80 -2.35
C SER A 64 -7.48 -0.42 -2.95
N PRO A 65 -7.69 -0.22 -4.26
CA PRO A 65 -7.49 1.06 -4.92
C PRO A 65 -8.63 2.03 -4.59
N LEU A 66 -8.26 3.22 -4.15
CA LEU A 66 -9.14 4.37 -3.98
C LEU A 66 -8.88 5.34 -5.14
N LEU A 67 -9.93 5.67 -5.88
CA LEU A 67 -9.88 6.55 -7.05
C LEU A 67 -10.92 7.63 -6.87
N GLY A 68 -10.57 8.87 -7.18
CA GLY A 68 -11.49 10.00 -7.11
C GLY A 68 -10.90 11.25 -7.76
N PRO A 69 -11.73 12.29 -7.97
CA PRO A 69 -11.25 13.58 -8.46
C PRO A 69 -10.37 14.26 -7.39
N PRO A 70 -9.55 15.26 -7.76
CA PRO A 70 -8.84 16.07 -6.78
C PRO A 70 -9.79 16.58 -5.69
N GLY A 71 -9.38 16.44 -4.43
CA GLY A 71 -10.17 16.78 -3.26
C GLY A 71 -10.96 15.63 -2.64
N PHE A 72 -10.93 14.43 -3.24
CA PHE A 72 -11.55 13.23 -2.65
C PHE A 72 -10.84 12.78 -1.37
N LEU A 73 -9.55 13.06 -1.23
CA LEU A 73 -8.81 12.93 0.02
C LEU A 73 -8.66 14.30 0.66
N ARG A 74 -9.27 14.49 1.83
CA ARG A 74 -9.33 15.80 2.49
C ARG A 74 -9.03 15.71 3.97
N ALA A 75 -8.05 16.48 4.43
CA ALA A 75 -7.86 16.72 5.85
C ALA A 75 -8.99 17.64 6.34
N THR A 76 -9.89 17.14 7.19
CA THR A 76 -10.96 17.95 7.82
C THR A 76 -10.52 18.54 9.15
N SER A 77 -9.45 17.99 9.73
CA SER A 77 -8.73 18.51 10.89
C SER A 77 -7.26 18.07 10.80
N PRO A 78 -6.36 18.55 11.68
CA PRO A 78 -4.99 18.05 11.76
C PRO A 78 -4.88 16.54 12.02
N THR A 79 -5.92 15.87 12.50
CA THR A 79 -5.91 14.45 12.87
C THR A 79 -7.05 13.66 12.24
N THR A 80 -7.72 14.20 11.23
CA THR A 80 -8.86 13.54 10.57
C THR A 80 -8.72 13.64 9.06
N LEU A 81 -8.60 12.48 8.42
CA LEU A 81 -8.65 12.34 6.97
C LEU A 81 -10.04 11.84 6.56
N ARG A 82 -10.71 12.62 5.72
CA ARG A 82 -11.93 12.22 5.03
C ARG A 82 -11.58 11.72 3.63
N ILE A 83 -12.19 10.61 3.24
CA ILE A 83 -12.09 10.00 1.91
C ILE A 83 -13.50 9.98 1.33
N ASP A 84 -13.75 10.77 0.30
CA ASP A 84 -15.00 10.77 -0.45
C ASP A 84 -14.97 9.61 -1.46
N GLY A 85 -15.99 8.76 -1.43
CA GLY A 85 -16.12 7.53 -2.18
C GLY A 85 -16.39 6.32 -1.28
N GLU A 86 -16.98 5.29 -1.88
CA GLU A 86 -17.14 3.97 -1.24
C GLU A 86 -16.35 2.92 -2.01
N LEU A 87 -15.92 1.87 -1.31
CA LEU A 87 -15.33 0.72 -1.96
C LEU A 87 -16.45 -0.07 -2.66
N PRO A 88 -16.30 -0.33 -3.97
CA PRO A 88 -17.37 -0.86 -4.81
C PRO A 88 -17.68 -2.32 -4.47
N SER A 89 -18.88 -2.82 -4.78
CA SER A 89 -19.30 -4.18 -4.39
C SER A 89 -18.41 -5.29 -4.97
N ALA A 90 -17.70 -5.01 -6.07
CA ALA A 90 -16.71 -5.90 -6.65
C ALA A 90 -15.43 -6.03 -5.78
N ASP A 91 -15.10 -5.03 -4.97
CA ASP A 91 -13.90 -4.96 -4.13
C ASP A 91 -14.04 -5.80 -2.84
N PRO A 92 -12.97 -6.50 -2.40
CA PRO A 92 -13.01 -7.29 -1.16
C PRO A 92 -13.26 -6.48 0.11
N LEU A 93 -12.94 -5.19 0.10
CA LEU A 93 -13.17 -4.27 1.22
C LEU A 93 -14.50 -3.52 1.12
N HIS A 94 -15.39 -3.93 0.22
CA HIS A 94 -16.76 -3.42 0.21
C HIS A 94 -17.45 -3.62 1.58
N GLY A 95 -18.09 -2.57 2.10
CA GLY A 95 -18.72 -2.61 3.42
C GLY A 95 -17.73 -2.93 4.56
N LEU A 96 -16.47 -2.53 4.39
CA LEU A 96 -15.38 -2.55 5.38
C LEU A 96 -15.88 -2.15 6.78
N PRO A 97 -15.64 -2.95 7.85
CA PRO A 97 -16.13 -2.61 9.17
C PRO A 97 -15.36 -1.43 9.77
N SER A 98 -16.10 -0.46 10.29
CA SER A 98 -15.53 0.65 11.07
C SER A 98 -14.92 0.16 12.38
N GLY A 99 -14.05 0.98 12.94
CA GLY A 99 -13.39 0.79 14.22
C GLY A 99 -12.06 0.04 14.19
N GLN A 100 -11.60 -0.39 13.02
CA GLN A 100 -10.32 -1.07 12.82
C GLN A 100 -9.20 -0.12 12.39
N GLN A 101 -7.94 -0.58 12.51
CA GLN A 101 -6.78 0.13 11.97
C GLN A 101 -6.67 -0.06 10.46
N VAL A 102 -6.44 1.05 9.76
CA VAL A 102 -6.23 1.12 8.31
C VAL A 102 -4.93 1.84 7.99
N GLY A 103 -4.31 1.45 6.89
CA GLY A 103 -3.17 2.17 6.31
C GLY A 103 -3.55 2.72 4.95
N VAL A 104 -3.26 3.99 4.69
CA VAL A 104 -3.55 4.66 3.41
C VAL A 104 -2.26 5.15 2.79
N ILE A 105 -2.07 4.88 1.50
CA ILE A 105 -0.96 5.42 0.71
C ILE A 105 -1.55 6.26 -0.44
N ALA A 106 -1.34 7.57 -0.37
CA ALA A 106 -1.69 8.51 -1.43
C ALA A 106 -0.52 8.67 -2.40
N MET A 107 -0.79 8.64 -3.70
CA MET A 107 0.23 8.69 -4.74
C MET A 107 -0.04 9.79 -5.75
N ASN A 108 1.00 10.55 -6.08
CA ASN A 108 1.05 11.35 -7.30
C ASN A 108 2.23 10.85 -8.14
N PHE A 109 1.94 10.01 -9.13
CA PHE A 109 2.97 9.46 -10.00
C PHE A 109 3.63 10.52 -10.88
N LEU A 110 2.89 11.55 -11.30
CA LEU A 110 3.42 12.61 -12.16
C LEU A 110 4.48 13.45 -11.46
N THR A 111 4.25 13.81 -10.19
CA THR A 111 5.22 14.58 -9.38
C THR A 111 6.12 13.69 -8.53
N ARG A 112 5.97 12.36 -8.65
CA ARG A 112 6.70 11.33 -7.89
C ARG A 112 6.61 11.55 -6.37
N ARG A 113 5.43 11.92 -5.88
CA ARG A 113 5.18 12.15 -4.46
C ARG A 113 4.30 11.05 -3.89
N ARG A 114 4.52 10.76 -2.61
CA ARG A 114 3.71 9.82 -1.84
C ARG A 114 3.54 10.28 -0.39
N ALA A 115 2.40 9.96 0.19
CA ALA A 115 2.14 10.13 1.61
C ALA A 115 1.50 8.87 2.19
N ARG A 116 1.98 8.47 3.35
CA ARG A 116 1.36 7.44 4.17
C ARG A 116 0.53 8.10 5.25
N VAL A 117 -0.67 7.58 5.47
CA VAL A 117 -1.57 7.97 6.54
C VAL A 117 -2.11 6.69 7.17
N ASN A 118 -1.68 6.38 8.38
CA ASN A 118 -2.15 5.24 9.15
C ASN A 118 -3.01 5.74 10.30
N GLY A 119 -4.06 5.00 10.63
CA GLY A 119 -4.98 5.42 11.67
C GLY A 119 -6.16 4.49 11.88
N ARG A 120 -7.13 4.94 12.65
CA ARG A 120 -8.36 4.22 12.93
C ARG A 120 -9.48 4.66 12.00
N LEU A 121 -10.12 3.72 11.33
CA LEU A 121 -11.32 4.01 10.56
C LEU A 121 -12.49 4.27 11.51
N SER A 122 -12.96 5.50 11.62
CA SER A 122 -14.01 5.90 12.57
C SER A 122 -15.41 5.87 11.96
N CYS A 123 -15.53 6.10 10.66
CA CYS A 123 -16.81 6.10 9.96
C CYS A 123 -16.71 5.43 8.59
N THR A 124 -17.76 4.69 8.23
CA THR A 124 -17.98 4.09 6.92
C THR A 124 -19.46 4.22 6.56
N GLY A 125 -19.79 4.89 5.45
CA GLY A 125 -21.15 4.96 4.94
C GLY A 125 -21.45 6.24 4.18
N ALA A 126 -22.58 6.25 3.47
CA ALA A 126 -23.04 7.39 2.65
C ALA A 126 -21.98 7.89 1.65
N GLY A 127 -21.17 6.98 1.09
CA GLY A 127 -20.09 7.35 0.16
C GLY A 127 -18.90 8.01 0.83
N VAL A 128 -18.64 7.75 2.12
CA VAL A 128 -17.54 8.38 2.87
C VAL A 128 -16.85 7.37 3.77
N LEU A 129 -15.52 7.47 3.83
CA LEU A 129 -14.67 6.86 4.85
C LEU A 129 -13.97 7.97 5.65
N THR A 130 -13.95 7.84 6.98
CA THR A 130 -13.22 8.77 7.87
C THR A 130 -12.15 8.03 8.65
N VAL A 131 -10.92 8.53 8.60
CA VAL A 131 -9.76 7.98 9.31
C VAL A 131 -9.29 8.99 10.36
N ASP A 132 -9.32 8.57 11.62
CA ASP A 132 -8.68 9.25 12.72
C ASP A 132 -7.18 8.92 12.65
N VAL A 133 -6.35 9.93 12.37
CA VAL A 133 -4.95 9.74 12.00
C VAL A 133 -4.09 9.50 13.23
N ASP A 134 -3.35 8.39 13.21
CA ASP A 134 -2.28 8.10 14.17
C ASP A 134 -0.93 8.57 13.62
N GLN A 135 -0.65 8.30 12.34
CA GLN A 135 0.62 8.63 11.68
C GLN A 135 0.35 9.23 10.30
N ALA A 136 1.10 10.26 9.93
CA ALA A 136 1.07 10.84 8.59
C ALA A 136 2.45 11.37 8.21
N TYR A 137 3.04 10.79 7.16
CA TYR A 137 4.38 11.18 6.72
C TYR A 137 4.59 10.92 5.22
N GLY A 138 5.45 11.74 4.62
CA GLY A 138 5.92 11.55 3.25
C GLY A 138 7.16 10.67 3.21
N ASN A 139 7.30 9.88 2.14
CA ASN A 139 8.52 9.11 1.89
C ASN A 139 9.21 9.60 0.61
N CYS A 140 10.53 9.37 0.53
CA CYS A 140 11.38 9.71 -0.62
C CYS A 140 10.77 9.26 -1.97
N PRO A 141 10.93 10.03 -3.07
CA PRO A 141 10.43 9.71 -4.42
C PRO A 141 11.09 8.50 -5.10
N GLN A 142 12.06 7.85 -4.43
CA GLN A 142 12.82 6.73 -4.96
C GLN A 142 11.91 5.60 -5.45
N TYR A 143 12.24 5.08 -6.63
CA TYR A 143 11.50 4.02 -7.34
C TYR A 143 10.04 4.32 -7.73
N ILE A 144 9.58 5.57 -7.60
CA ILE A 144 8.30 5.98 -8.19
C ILE A 144 8.55 6.31 -9.66
N HIS A 145 8.05 5.44 -10.55
CA HIS A 145 8.05 5.67 -11.99
C HIS A 145 7.03 6.74 -12.36
N GLN A 146 7.49 7.73 -13.12
CA GLN A 146 6.65 8.85 -13.53
C GLN A 146 5.66 8.39 -14.60
N ARG A 147 4.36 8.61 -14.36
CA ARG A 147 3.31 8.33 -15.34
C ARG A 147 2.12 9.27 -15.16
N ARG A 148 1.34 9.45 -16.23
CA ARG A 148 0.08 10.21 -16.22
C ARG A 148 -1.08 9.24 -16.01
N VAL A 149 -1.47 9.08 -14.75
CA VAL A 149 -2.66 8.29 -14.39
C VAL A 149 -3.91 9.14 -14.60
N ARG A 150 -4.85 8.61 -15.36
CA ARG A 150 -6.24 9.09 -15.41
C ARG A 150 -7.05 8.22 -14.46
N ALA A 151 -7.65 8.87 -13.46
CA ALA A 151 -8.74 8.29 -12.68
C ALA A 151 -10.00 9.06 -13.12
N GLY A 152 -10.92 8.36 -13.77
CA GLY A 152 -12.16 8.92 -14.31
C GLY A 152 -13.10 9.43 -13.22
N ASP A 153 -14.15 10.14 -13.63
CA ASP A 153 -15.18 10.60 -12.70
C ASP A 153 -15.86 9.41 -12.05
N ALA A 154 -15.81 9.36 -10.71
CA ALA A 154 -16.41 8.32 -9.87
C ALA A 154 -17.96 8.32 -9.90
N SER A 155 -18.59 9.01 -10.84
CA SER A 155 -20.05 9.16 -10.92
C SER A 155 -20.76 7.90 -11.41
N VAL A 156 -20.05 6.94 -12.00
CA VAL A 156 -20.54 5.59 -12.29
C VAL A 156 -19.48 4.58 -11.85
N ASP A 157 -19.77 3.84 -10.79
CA ASP A 157 -18.95 2.69 -10.40
C ASP A 157 -19.28 1.50 -11.30
N ASP A 158 -18.45 1.31 -12.34
CA ASP A 158 -18.54 0.23 -13.31
C ASP A 158 -17.52 -0.89 -13.05
N ARG A 159 -16.96 -0.95 -11.83
CA ARG A 159 -15.97 -1.98 -11.49
C ARG A 159 -16.62 -3.36 -11.49
N ALA A 160 -16.07 -4.25 -12.30
CA ALA A 160 -16.57 -5.61 -12.43
C ALA A 160 -15.54 -6.62 -11.93
N ARG A 161 -15.96 -7.54 -11.07
CA ARG A 161 -15.10 -8.64 -10.62
C ARG A 161 -14.90 -9.62 -11.77
N LEU A 162 -13.68 -9.68 -12.30
CA LEU A 162 -13.28 -10.57 -13.38
C LEU A 162 -12.87 -11.97 -12.87
N TYR A 163 -12.50 -12.07 -11.59
CA TYR A 163 -12.06 -13.32 -10.99
C TYR A 163 -12.09 -13.27 -9.47
N SER A 164 -12.37 -14.42 -8.86
CA SER A 164 -12.13 -14.71 -7.45
C SER A 164 -11.70 -16.16 -7.32
N GLY A 165 -10.61 -16.41 -6.60
CA GLY A 165 -10.12 -17.77 -6.39
C GLY A 165 -8.94 -17.80 -5.42
N LYS A 166 -8.28 -18.96 -5.34
CA LYS A 166 -7.11 -19.19 -4.46
C LYS A 166 -5.79 -19.31 -5.22
N ALA A 167 -5.83 -19.31 -6.55
CA ALA A 167 -4.66 -19.57 -7.38
C ALA A 167 -4.46 -18.45 -8.40
N LEU A 168 -3.20 -18.03 -8.55
CA LEU A 168 -2.79 -17.16 -9.66
C LEU A 168 -2.98 -17.87 -10.99
N ARG A 169 -3.58 -17.17 -11.96
CA ARG A 169 -3.70 -17.63 -13.35
C ARG A 169 -2.52 -17.13 -14.17
N PRO A 170 -2.26 -17.70 -15.35
CA PRO A 170 -1.16 -17.26 -16.20
C PRO A 170 -1.15 -15.75 -16.53
N LYS A 171 -2.32 -15.13 -16.69
CA LYS A 171 -2.42 -13.68 -16.93
C LYS A 171 -2.11 -12.84 -15.68
N ASP A 172 -2.42 -13.36 -14.49
CA ASP A 172 -2.13 -12.70 -13.22
C ASP A 172 -0.61 -12.70 -12.98
N ILE A 173 0.06 -13.83 -13.29
CA ILE A 173 1.53 -13.97 -13.24
C ILE A 173 2.20 -12.98 -14.19
N ARG A 174 1.75 -12.90 -15.46
CA ARG A 174 2.29 -11.94 -16.43
C ARG A 174 2.15 -10.49 -15.97
N LEU A 175 1.03 -10.13 -15.34
CA LEU A 175 0.86 -8.79 -14.78
C LEU A 175 1.87 -8.51 -13.66
N ILE A 176 2.08 -9.48 -12.76
CA ILE A 176 3.05 -9.37 -11.67
C ILE A 176 4.47 -9.18 -12.22
N GLU A 177 4.87 -10.01 -13.18
CA GLU A 177 6.21 -9.98 -13.78
C GLU A 177 6.44 -8.78 -14.69
N ALA A 178 5.38 -8.16 -15.23
CA ALA A 178 5.49 -6.92 -15.98
C ALA A 178 5.46 -5.67 -15.08
N ALA A 179 5.10 -5.81 -13.81
CA ALA A 179 4.91 -4.68 -12.92
C ALA A 179 6.24 -3.99 -12.59
N ASP A 180 6.24 -2.67 -12.69
CA ASP A 180 7.29 -1.79 -12.17
C ASP A 180 6.88 -1.14 -10.83
N THR A 181 5.65 -1.40 -10.39
CA THR A 181 5.04 -0.86 -9.18
C THR A 181 3.94 -1.80 -8.67
N PHE A 182 3.89 -1.97 -7.34
CA PHE A 182 2.74 -2.52 -6.63
C PHE A 182 2.59 -1.84 -5.26
N PHE A 183 1.46 -2.08 -4.61
CA PHE A 183 1.22 -1.66 -3.23
C PHE A 183 1.23 -2.86 -2.29
N LEU A 184 1.91 -2.71 -1.16
CA LEU A 184 2.04 -3.72 -0.11
C LEU A 184 1.31 -3.24 1.14
N GLY A 185 0.27 -3.97 1.52
CA GLY A 185 -0.38 -3.90 2.81
C GLY A 185 0.25 -4.87 3.80
N THR A 186 0.58 -4.36 4.99
CA THR A 186 1.07 -5.16 6.13
C THR A 186 0.40 -4.67 7.40
N THR A 187 0.54 -5.40 8.50
CA THR A 187 -0.10 -5.02 9.76
C THR A 187 0.74 -5.43 10.96
N HIS A 188 0.58 -4.71 12.06
CA HIS A 188 1.14 -5.05 13.35
C HIS A 188 -0.01 -5.19 14.37
N PRO A 189 0.00 -6.21 15.26
CA PRO A 189 -1.07 -6.44 16.22
C PRO A 189 -1.43 -5.22 17.09
N THR A 190 -0.46 -4.36 17.38
CA THR A 190 -0.66 -3.16 18.22
C THR A 190 -0.47 -1.83 17.51
N ALA A 191 0.30 -1.79 16.41
CA ALA A 191 0.59 -0.54 15.69
C ALA A 191 -0.38 -0.33 14.50
N GLY A 192 -1.14 -1.35 14.13
CA GLY A 192 -2.16 -1.27 13.09
C GLY A 192 -1.65 -1.60 11.69
N SER A 193 -2.49 -1.30 10.71
CA SER A 193 -2.22 -1.58 9.30
C SER A 193 -1.41 -0.46 8.65
N ASP A 194 -0.53 -0.82 7.72
CA ASP A 194 0.27 0.10 6.90
C ASP A 194 0.05 -0.22 5.42
N ALA A 195 0.04 0.81 4.58
CA ALA A 195 0.07 0.68 3.14
C ALA A 195 1.35 1.32 2.60
N SER A 196 2.08 0.58 1.78
CA SER A 196 3.34 1.02 1.21
C SER A 196 3.37 0.86 -0.30
N HIS A 197 4.04 1.78 -0.99
CA HIS A 197 4.39 1.63 -2.41
C HIS A 197 5.72 0.91 -2.53
N ARG A 198 5.79 -0.05 -3.47
CA ARG A 198 6.99 -0.76 -3.88
C ARG A 198 7.18 -0.55 -5.37
N GLY A 199 8.37 -0.14 -5.77
CA GLY A 199 8.72 0.05 -7.18
C GLY A 199 10.14 -0.42 -7.46
N GLY A 200 10.40 -0.70 -8.73
CA GLY A 200 11.65 -1.24 -9.23
C GLY A 200 11.64 -1.30 -10.75
N PRO A 201 12.73 -1.73 -11.41
CA PRO A 201 12.67 -2.00 -12.85
C PRO A 201 11.54 -3.00 -13.16
N ALA A 202 10.87 -2.87 -14.30
CA ALA A 202 9.86 -3.85 -14.70
C ALA A 202 10.47 -5.27 -14.66
N GLY A 203 9.78 -6.21 -14.02
CA GLY A 203 10.32 -7.56 -13.74
C GLY A 203 11.04 -7.71 -12.40
N PHE A 204 11.06 -6.69 -11.55
CA PHE A 204 11.63 -6.82 -10.20
C PHE A 204 10.82 -7.75 -9.29
N VAL A 205 9.52 -7.92 -9.56
CA VAL A 205 8.71 -8.96 -8.92
C VAL A 205 8.74 -10.20 -9.80
N ARG A 206 9.20 -11.32 -9.23
CA ARG A 206 9.33 -12.60 -9.92
C ARG A 206 8.35 -13.59 -9.33
N VAL A 207 7.98 -14.60 -10.09
CA VAL A 207 7.08 -15.66 -9.61
C VAL A 207 7.77 -17.01 -9.74
N ALA A 208 7.88 -17.74 -8.62
CA ALA A 208 8.34 -19.13 -8.60
C ALA A 208 7.25 -19.98 -7.95
N ASP A 209 6.84 -21.09 -8.57
CA ASP A 209 5.77 -21.96 -8.07
C ASP A 209 4.47 -21.21 -7.67
N ARG A 210 4.09 -20.21 -8.48
CA ARG A 210 2.94 -19.31 -8.24
C ARG A 210 3.06 -18.49 -6.95
N ARG A 211 4.27 -18.31 -6.42
CA ARG A 211 4.59 -17.46 -5.27
C ARG A 211 5.39 -16.26 -5.75
N PRO A 212 4.82 -15.05 -5.69
CA PRO A 212 5.55 -13.83 -5.95
C PRO A 212 6.67 -13.64 -4.94
N TRP A 213 7.79 -13.11 -5.40
CA TRP A 213 8.86 -12.64 -4.55
C TRP A 213 9.54 -11.42 -5.18
N TRP A 214 10.12 -10.57 -4.35
CA TRP A 214 10.83 -9.37 -4.81
C TRP A 214 12.02 -9.07 -3.90
N PRO A 215 13.12 -8.50 -4.43
CA PRO A 215 14.25 -8.06 -3.63
C PRO A 215 13.89 -6.85 -2.78
N ASP A 216 14.54 -6.71 -1.64
CA ASP A 216 14.55 -5.46 -0.88
C ASP A 216 15.56 -4.50 -1.51
N TYR A 217 15.10 -3.30 -1.86
CA TYR A 217 15.98 -2.24 -2.35
C TYR A 217 16.33 -1.27 -1.22
N PRO A 218 17.51 -0.61 -1.29
CA PRO A 218 17.91 0.38 -0.30
C PRO A 218 16.81 1.44 -0.09
N GLY A 219 16.36 1.58 1.16
CA GLY A 219 15.28 2.47 1.54
C GLY A 219 15.69 3.46 2.64
N ASN A 220 14.71 3.92 3.41
CA ASN A 220 14.92 4.87 4.52
C ASN A 220 15.26 4.18 5.86
N ASN A 221 15.56 2.88 5.87
CA ASN A 221 15.88 2.10 7.07
C ASN A 221 14.83 2.10 8.19
N MET A 222 13.62 2.63 7.95
CA MET A 222 12.54 2.58 8.94
C MET A 222 11.97 1.18 9.12
N PHE A 223 12.02 0.37 8.06
CA PHE A 223 11.55 -1.03 8.05
C PHE A 223 10.08 -1.24 8.44
N ASN A 224 9.17 -0.27 8.24
CA ASN A 224 7.76 -0.42 8.65
C ASN A 224 7.13 -1.74 8.19
N SER A 225 7.21 -2.05 6.89
CA SER A 225 6.62 -3.28 6.38
C SER A 225 7.36 -4.53 6.87
N PHE A 226 8.68 -4.49 7.04
CA PHE A 226 9.43 -5.67 7.49
C PHE A 226 9.22 -5.93 8.98
N GLY A 227 9.15 -4.86 9.78
CA GLY A 227 8.81 -4.94 11.18
C GLY A 227 7.39 -5.45 11.40
N ASN A 228 6.44 -5.01 10.58
CA ASN A 228 5.09 -5.59 10.55
C ASN A 228 5.14 -7.10 10.24
N LEU A 229 5.81 -7.49 9.15
CA LEU A 229 5.92 -8.90 8.73
C LEU A 229 6.64 -9.79 9.75
N ALA A 230 7.57 -9.24 10.53
CA ALA A 230 8.22 -9.96 11.62
C ALA A 230 7.27 -10.26 12.79
N ALA A 231 6.21 -9.47 12.96
CA ALA A 231 5.23 -9.62 14.04
C ALA A 231 3.94 -10.33 13.60
N ASP A 232 3.47 -10.08 12.37
CA ASP A 232 2.31 -10.70 11.74
C ASP A 232 2.63 -10.94 10.25
N PRO A 233 2.69 -12.20 9.79
CA PRO A 233 3.01 -12.51 8.40
C PRO A 233 1.92 -12.12 7.40
N SER A 234 0.74 -11.70 7.87
CA SER A 234 -0.39 -11.28 7.01
C SER A 234 0.05 -10.14 6.09
N ALA A 235 -0.12 -10.36 4.78
CA ALA A 235 0.21 -9.39 3.76
C ALA A 235 -0.85 -9.31 2.67
N ALA A 236 -0.97 -8.14 2.08
CA ALA A 236 -1.82 -7.91 0.92
C ALA A 236 -1.03 -7.22 -0.18
N LEU A 237 -1.23 -7.66 -1.42
CA LEU A 237 -0.61 -7.04 -2.60
C LEU A 237 -1.69 -6.47 -3.51
N LEU A 238 -1.47 -5.27 -4.02
CA LEU A 238 -2.28 -4.66 -5.06
C LEU A 238 -1.39 -4.32 -6.24
N PHE A 239 -1.59 -5.04 -7.34
CA PHE A 239 -1.03 -4.72 -8.65
C PHE A 239 -2.07 -3.98 -9.47
N VAL A 240 -1.60 -3.00 -10.24
CA VAL A 240 -2.44 -2.14 -11.05
C VAL A 240 -1.97 -2.18 -12.49
N ASP A 241 -2.82 -2.67 -13.39
CA ASP A 241 -2.63 -2.54 -14.82
C ASP A 241 -3.23 -1.20 -15.27
N PHE A 242 -2.39 -0.16 -15.27
CA PHE A 242 -2.82 1.19 -15.64
C PHE A 242 -3.26 1.29 -17.11
N ARG A 243 -2.82 0.37 -17.98
CA ARG A 243 -3.15 0.40 -19.41
C ARG A 243 -4.45 -0.31 -19.70
N ALA A 244 -4.65 -1.48 -19.12
CA ALA A 244 -5.88 -2.25 -19.29
C ALA A 244 -7.03 -1.78 -18.38
N GLY A 245 -6.74 -0.90 -17.41
CA GLY A 245 -7.72 -0.47 -16.42
C GLY A 245 -8.18 -1.66 -15.58
N ALA A 246 -7.25 -2.34 -14.92
CA ALA A 246 -7.57 -3.50 -14.09
C ALA A 246 -6.66 -3.59 -12.87
N THR A 247 -7.12 -4.31 -11.85
CA THR A 247 -6.32 -4.60 -10.66
C THR A 247 -6.28 -6.09 -10.36
N LEU A 248 -5.18 -6.50 -9.75
CA LEU A 248 -4.98 -7.80 -9.15
C LEU A 248 -4.68 -7.60 -7.67
N GLN A 249 -5.63 -8.00 -6.83
CA GLN A 249 -5.54 -7.96 -5.38
C GLN A 249 -5.24 -9.37 -4.87
N LEU A 250 -4.21 -9.48 -4.04
CA LEU A 250 -3.80 -10.72 -3.40
C LEU A 250 -3.87 -10.56 -1.88
N SER A 251 -4.40 -11.56 -1.20
CA SER A 251 -4.34 -11.69 0.26
C SER A 251 -3.63 -13.00 0.60
N GLY A 252 -2.72 -12.96 1.58
CA GLY A 252 -1.96 -14.13 1.98
C GLY A 252 -0.88 -13.79 3.01
N GLN A 253 0.24 -14.50 2.93
CA GLN A 253 1.33 -14.41 3.91
C GLN A 253 2.63 -14.00 3.23
N ALA A 254 3.42 -13.15 3.86
CA ALA A 254 4.77 -12.82 3.42
C ALA A 254 5.83 -13.16 4.46
N THR A 255 7.03 -13.47 4.00
CA THR A 255 8.18 -13.73 4.87
C THR A 255 9.41 -13.02 4.33
N VAL A 256 10.12 -12.31 5.20
CA VAL A 256 11.41 -11.71 4.87
C VAL A 256 12.48 -12.80 4.94
N ARG A 257 13.21 -12.98 3.84
CA ARG A 257 14.39 -13.84 3.77
C ARG A 257 15.64 -12.99 3.83
N TRP A 258 16.60 -13.46 4.60
CA TRP A 258 17.91 -12.83 4.80
C TRP A 258 18.98 -13.64 4.08
N ASP A 259 20.12 -13.00 3.83
CA ASP A 259 21.32 -13.58 3.21
C ASP A 259 21.13 -14.12 1.78
N ASP A 260 20.23 -13.50 1.01
CA ASP A 260 20.07 -13.74 -0.43
C ASP A 260 21.16 -13.04 -1.26
N ARG A 261 22.43 -13.23 -0.89
CA ARG A 261 23.58 -12.51 -1.45
C ARG A 261 24.02 -12.99 -2.84
N GLY A 262 23.36 -14.01 -3.38
CA GLY A 262 23.75 -14.68 -4.63
C GLY A 262 22.94 -14.28 -5.88
N GLY A 263 21.89 -13.47 -5.73
CA GLY A 263 21.02 -13.06 -6.84
C GLY A 263 21.46 -11.77 -7.53
N ALA A 264 21.04 -11.56 -8.78
CA ALA A 264 21.32 -10.36 -9.58
C ALA A 264 20.74 -9.03 -9.01
N ASP A 265 19.99 -9.09 -7.90
CA ASP A 265 19.37 -7.94 -7.20
C ASP A 265 19.63 -7.98 -5.68
N ALA A 266 20.78 -8.55 -5.29
CA ALA A 266 21.14 -8.80 -3.90
C ALA A 266 21.68 -7.56 -3.14
N ASP A 267 21.36 -6.34 -3.56
CA ASP A 267 21.92 -5.08 -3.02
C ASP A 267 21.88 -5.02 -1.50
N THR A 268 20.79 -5.51 -0.92
CA THR A 268 20.57 -5.56 0.53
C THR A 268 20.77 -6.94 1.14
N GLY A 269 20.91 -7.98 0.30
CA GLY A 269 20.88 -9.39 0.68
C GLY A 269 19.54 -9.85 1.27
N ARG A 270 18.45 -9.10 1.06
CA ARG A 270 17.12 -9.44 1.58
C ARG A 270 16.12 -9.54 0.44
N ARG A 271 15.15 -10.44 0.59
CA ARG A 271 13.98 -10.53 -0.28
C ARG A 271 12.72 -10.80 0.54
N VAL A 272 11.56 -10.56 -0.06
CA VAL A 272 10.28 -10.99 0.50
C VAL A 272 9.70 -12.06 -0.40
N GLU A 273 9.28 -13.17 0.20
CA GLU A 273 8.51 -14.22 -0.45
C GLU A 273 7.05 -14.10 -0.02
N PHE A 274 6.12 -14.13 -0.97
CA PHE A 274 4.69 -14.05 -0.72
C PHE A 274 3.97 -15.33 -1.15
N THR A 275 3.09 -15.81 -0.29
CA THR A 275 2.22 -16.97 -0.53
C THR A 275 0.79 -16.49 -0.69
N PRO A 276 0.24 -16.43 -1.92
CA PRO A 276 -1.14 -16.06 -2.14
C PRO A 276 -2.09 -17.12 -1.57
N GLU A 277 -3.11 -16.68 -0.83
CA GLU A 277 -4.21 -17.52 -0.36
C GLU A 277 -5.52 -17.18 -1.07
N TRP A 278 -5.68 -15.89 -1.42
CA TRP A 278 -6.83 -15.38 -2.14
C TRP A 278 -6.39 -14.42 -3.23
N VAL A 279 -7.09 -14.49 -4.36
CA VAL A 279 -6.82 -13.75 -5.58
C VAL A 279 -8.12 -13.15 -6.08
N ILE A 280 -8.15 -11.84 -6.27
CA ILE A 280 -9.26 -11.12 -6.89
C ILE A 280 -8.72 -10.28 -8.04
N THR A 281 -9.43 -10.32 -9.16
CA THR A 281 -9.16 -9.41 -10.29
C THR A 281 -10.40 -8.58 -10.55
N THR A 282 -10.22 -7.28 -10.70
CA THR A 282 -11.29 -6.32 -10.90
C THR A 282 -10.99 -5.45 -12.11
N ALA A 283 -11.94 -5.31 -13.03
CA ALA A 283 -11.89 -4.30 -14.07
C ALA A 283 -12.18 -2.94 -13.45
N ILE A 284 -11.44 -1.92 -13.85
CA ILE A 284 -11.59 -0.52 -13.46
C ILE A 284 -11.54 0.34 -14.72
N PRO A 285 -12.63 0.41 -15.51
CA PRO A 285 -12.66 1.20 -16.75
C PRO A 285 -12.32 2.68 -16.57
N ALA A 286 -12.61 3.24 -15.39
CA ALA A 286 -12.21 4.60 -15.02
C ALA A 286 -10.69 4.80 -14.89
N LEU A 287 -9.89 3.73 -14.81
CA LEU A 287 -8.44 3.83 -14.67
C LEU A 287 -7.76 3.71 -16.03
N GLY A 288 -6.90 4.66 -16.36
CA GLY A 288 -6.10 4.63 -17.58
C GLY A 288 -4.73 5.27 -17.40
N GLU A 289 -3.81 4.94 -18.31
CA GLU A 289 -2.53 5.63 -18.49
C GLU A 289 -2.64 6.48 -19.76
N ALA A 290 -2.37 7.78 -19.66
CA ALA A 290 -2.22 8.59 -20.85
C ALA A 290 -0.81 8.40 -21.42
N ASP A 291 -0.70 8.28 -22.75
CA ASP A 291 0.60 8.25 -23.40
C ASP A 291 1.45 9.48 -23.01
N PRO A 292 2.78 9.34 -22.92
CA PRO A 292 3.65 10.50 -22.86
C PRO A 292 3.32 11.38 -24.07
N ALA A 293 3.14 12.69 -23.83
CA ALA A 293 2.95 13.62 -24.95
C ALA A 293 4.17 13.52 -25.87
N PRO A 294 3.98 13.58 -27.21
CA PRO A 294 5.09 13.56 -28.15
C PRO A 294 6.08 14.70 -27.89
#